data_AF-A0A0S8GI40-F1
#
_entry.id   AF-A0A0S8GI40-F1
#
_cell.length_a   1.000
_cell.length_b   1.000
_cell.length_c   1.000
_cell.angle_alpha   90.00
_cell.angle_beta   90.00
_cell.angle_gamma   90.00
#
_symmetry.space_group_name_H-M   'P 1'
#
loop_
_entity.id
_entity.type
_entity.pdbx_description
1 polymer ?
#
loop_
_entity_poly.entity_id
_entity_poly.type
_entity_poly.pdbx_seq_one_letter_code
_entity_poly.pdbx_strand_id
1 'polypeptide(L)'
;MDLYCDNVASIPQDFDWSEGYGETWTICRPDFWSMEACQLFEYADDYGVTLDGDPRELSRAELIEGLESIGVACYDEESDDLLAEAYGDSMLAGDLGFNEADNWPDLISERFEDYDAPVMSYRYPIHLERFDGSASEAAAKLDGLPLCLIEDIEEGEFYLALTGGGMDLSAEICRAYIALGQRPPVHFCRVPRMAGRKYSQDFLRVLIESCEVSQNWAQGTINDLQAMAADPDYAEAQQ
;
A
#
# COMPACT_ATOMS: atom_id res chain seq x y z
N MET A 1 1.47 7.31 16.73
CA MET A 1 0.40 6.98 15.78
C MET A 1 -0.47 5.96 16.48
N ASP A 2 -1.74 6.29 16.67
CA ASP A 2 -2.67 5.36 17.32
C ASP A 2 -3.14 4.37 16.26
N LEU A 3 -2.73 3.10 16.39
CA LEU A 3 -3.07 2.03 15.46
C LEU A 3 -4.32 1.29 15.94
N TYR A 4 -5.20 0.93 15.02
CA TYR A 4 -6.43 0.19 15.33
C TYR A 4 -6.16 -1.25 15.77
N CYS A 5 -6.89 -1.74 16.76
CA CYS A 5 -6.66 -3.07 17.33
C CYS A 5 -7.51 -4.19 16.70
N ASP A 6 -8.41 -3.87 15.77
CA ASP A 6 -9.50 -4.77 15.35
C ASP A 6 -8.99 -6.11 14.78
N ASN A 7 -7.79 -6.11 14.17
CA ASN A 7 -7.18 -7.30 13.56
C ASN A 7 -6.19 -8.08 14.45
N VAL A 8 -6.02 -7.69 15.73
CA VAL A 8 -5.03 -8.33 16.63
C VAL A 8 -5.22 -9.84 16.77
N ALA A 9 -6.47 -10.31 16.73
CA ALA A 9 -6.82 -11.73 16.86
C ALA A 9 -7.04 -12.44 15.51
N SER A 10 -6.94 -11.73 14.39
CA SER A 10 -7.24 -12.27 13.06
C SER A 10 -6.24 -13.35 12.65
N ILE A 11 -6.72 -14.27 11.82
CA ILE A 11 -5.92 -15.34 11.22
C ILE A 11 -6.11 -15.32 9.70
N PRO A 12 -5.14 -15.83 8.92
CA PRO A 12 -5.33 -16.04 7.49
C PRO A 12 -6.55 -16.92 7.21
N GLN A 13 -7.25 -16.60 6.13
CA GLN A 13 -8.39 -17.36 5.63
C GLN A 13 -8.00 -18.00 4.30
N ASP A 14 -8.31 -19.28 4.11
CA ASP A 14 -8.15 -19.93 2.81
C ASP A 14 -9.07 -19.26 1.78
N PHE A 15 -8.56 -18.95 0.61
CA PHE A 15 -9.34 -18.35 -0.48
C PHE A 15 -8.78 -18.76 -1.85
N ASP A 16 -9.67 -19.15 -2.77
CA ASP A 16 -9.29 -19.56 -4.12
C ASP A 16 -9.35 -18.39 -5.11
N TRP A 17 -8.19 -17.82 -5.41
CA TRP A 17 -8.05 -16.73 -6.38
C TRP A 17 -8.22 -17.17 -7.85
N SER A 18 -8.35 -18.46 -8.14
CA SER A 18 -8.51 -18.92 -9.53
C SER A 18 -9.94 -18.76 -10.06
N GLU A 19 -10.90 -18.47 -9.19
CA GLU A 19 -12.32 -18.33 -9.53
C GLU A 19 -12.82 -16.91 -9.25
N GLY A 20 -13.72 -16.41 -10.10
CA GLY A 20 -14.51 -15.20 -9.82
C GLY A 20 -13.80 -13.85 -9.93
N TYR A 21 -12.57 -13.76 -10.48
CA TYR A 21 -11.93 -12.46 -10.69
C TYR A 21 -12.79 -11.51 -11.54
N GLY A 22 -12.97 -10.28 -11.06
CA GLY A 22 -13.79 -9.25 -11.67
C GLY A 22 -15.30 -9.45 -11.49
N GLU A 23 -15.74 -10.60 -10.97
CA GLU A 23 -17.15 -10.91 -10.70
C GLU A 23 -17.44 -10.94 -9.20
N THR A 24 -16.57 -11.57 -8.41
CA THR A 24 -16.72 -11.75 -6.96
C THR A 24 -15.63 -11.06 -6.17
N TRP A 25 -14.47 -10.78 -6.78
CA TRP A 25 -13.39 -10.02 -6.15
C TRP A 25 -12.59 -9.25 -7.19
N THR A 26 -11.94 -8.17 -6.76
CA THR A 26 -11.04 -7.37 -7.61
C THR A 26 -9.84 -6.86 -6.83
N ILE A 27 -8.74 -6.55 -7.53
CA ILE A 27 -7.56 -5.92 -6.93
C ILE A 27 -7.81 -4.42 -6.88
N CYS A 28 -7.71 -3.84 -5.68
CA CYS A 28 -7.67 -2.38 -5.54
C CYS A 28 -6.29 -1.89 -5.99
N ARG A 29 -6.29 -0.95 -6.92
CA ARG A 29 -5.05 -0.37 -7.47
C ARG A 29 -4.93 1.10 -7.09
N PRO A 30 -3.69 1.62 -7.04
CA PRO A 30 -3.49 3.06 -7.04
C PRO A 30 -4.19 3.68 -8.24
N ASP A 31 -4.83 4.81 -8.00
CA ASP A 31 -5.48 5.60 -9.04
C ASP A 31 -4.43 6.51 -9.68
N PHE A 32 -3.72 5.98 -10.67
CA PHE A 32 -2.67 6.72 -11.39
C PHE A 32 -3.21 7.98 -12.06
N TRP A 33 -4.50 8.03 -12.40
CA TRP A 33 -5.15 9.21 -12.96
C TRP A 33 -5.36 10.33 -11.94
N SER A 34 -5.26 10.02 -10.64
CA SER A 34 -5.30 10.99 -9.55
C SER A 34 -3.91 11.48 -9.11
N MET A 35 -2.84 10.88 -9.65
CA MET A 35 -1.47 11.24 -9.31
C MET A 35 -0.97 12.41 -10.15
N GLU A 36 -0.17 13.28 -9.53
CA GLU A 36 0.56 14.33 -10.23
C GLU A 36 1.69 13.72 -11.07
N ALA A 37 2.11 14.41 -12.14
CA ALA A 37 3.14 13.92 -13.05
C ALA A 37 4.44 13.52 -12.33
N CYS A 38 4.89 14.31 -11.35
CA CYS A 38 6.08 14.00 -10.58
C CYS A 38 5.97 12.67 -9.82
N GLN A 39 4.78 12.35 -9.30
CA GLN A 39 4.53 11.09 -8.59
C GLN A 39 4.55 9.91 -9.56
N LEU A 40 4.04 10.09 -10.79
CA LEU A 40 4.10 9.07 -11.84
C LEU A 40 5.55 8.78 -12.26
N PHE A 41 6.40 9.81 -12.39
CA PHE A 41 7.82 9.62 -12.70
C PHE A 41 8.60 8.97 -11.55
N GLU A 42 8.35 9.38 -10.30
CA GLU A 42 8.94 8.71 -9.12
C GLU A 42 8.54 7.22 -9.10
N TYR A 43 7.28 6.92 -9.37
CA TYR A 43 6.78 5.55 -9.43
C TYR A 43 7.44 4.76 -10.58
N ALA A 44 7.53 5.33 -11.78
CA ALA A 44 8.15 4.68 -12.91
C ALA A 44 9.63 4.33 -12.65
N ASP A 45 10.37 5.24 -12.02
CA ASP A 45 11.78 5.05 -11.66
C ASP A 45 11.97 3.88 -10.68
N ASP A 46 11.11 3.77 -9.65
CA ASP A 46 11.18 2.70 -8.65
C ASP A 46 11.02 1.30 -9.28
N TYR A 47 10.27 1.22 -10.38
CA TYR A 47 10.06 -0.02 -11.15
C TYR A 47 10.95 -0.14 -12.40
N GLY A 48 11.86 0.81 -12.63
CA GLY A 48 12.75 0.82 -13.80
C GLY A 48 12.01 0.92 -15.13
N VAL A 49 10.86 1.60 -15.14
CA VAL A 49 10.03 1.87 -16.31
C VAL A 49 10.39 3.27 -16.84
N THR A 50 10.65 3.38 -18.14
CA THR A 50 10.81 4.68 -18.81
C THR A 50 9.46 5.07 -19.42
N LEU A 51 8.99 6.29 -19.16
CA LEU A 51 7.75 6.81 -19.74
C LEU A 51 8.01 7.44 -21.10
N ASP A 52 7.07 7.28 -22.03
CA ASP A 52 7.18 7.91 -23.35
C ASP A 52 7.13 9.44 -23.21
N GLY A 53 8.07 10.14 -23.83
CA GLY A 53 8.17 11.60 -23.73
C GLY A 53 8.72 12.09 -22.39
N ASP A 54 9.54 11.29 -21.71
CA ASP A 54 10.22 11.67 -20.48
C ASP A 54 11.03 12.98 -20.66
N PRO A 55 10.66 14.08 -19.99
CA PRO A 55 11.33 15.37 -20.14
C PRO A 55 12.80 15.33 -19.68
N ARG A 56 13.20 14.33 -18.88
CA ARG A 56 14.58 14.11 -18.42
C ARG A 56 15.47 13.57 -19.52
N GLU A 57 14.89 13.01 -20.58
CA GLU A 57 15.61 12.50 -21.76
C GLU A 57 15.74 13.54 -22.88
N LEU A 58 14.98 14.64 -22.81
CA LEU A 58 15.00 15.68 -23.84
C LEU A 58 16.33 16.45 -23.85
N SER A 59 16.83 16.70 -25.06
CA SER A 59 17.98 17.57 -25.26
C SER A 59 17.61 19.04 -25.09
N ARG A 60 18.62 19.87 -24.82
CA ARG A 60 18.48 21.34 -24.76
C ARG A 60 17.74 21.92 -25.97
N ALA A 61 18.03 21.41 -27.16
CA ALA A 61 17.42 21.93 -28.39
C ALA A 61 15.90 21.65 -28.43
N GLU A 62 15.49 20.47 -27.96
CA GLU A 62 14.08 20.07 -27.91
C GLU A 62 13.30 20.87 -26.86
N LEU A 63 13.90 21.15 -25.70
CA LEU A 63 13.28 22.00 -24.67
C LEU A 63 13.06 23.44 -25.16
N ILE A 64 14.03 24.01 -25.89
CA ILE A 64 13.91 25.35 -26.48
C ILE A 64 12.84 25.39 -27.56
N GLU A 65 12.78 24.38 -28.42
CA GLU A 65 11.70 24.27 -29.42
C GLU A 65 10.32 24.21 -28.74
N GLY A 66 10.21 23.50 -27.63
CA GLY A 66 9.01 23.46 -26.78
C GLY A 66 8.61 24.86 -26.25
N LEU A 67 9.56 25.61 -25.70
CA LEU A 67 9.34 26.99 -25.24
C LEU A 67 8.86 27.93 -26.36
N GLU A 68 9.49 27.85 -27.52
CA GLU A 68 9.10 28.64 -28.69
C GLU A 68 7.69 28.29 -29.16
N SER A 69 7.31 27.01 -29.08
CA SER A 69 5.97 26.53 -29.46
C SER A 69 4.85 27.08 -28.57
N ILE A 70 5.15 27.36 -27.30
CA ILE A 70 4.21 27.99 -26.34
C ILE A 70 4.33 29.52 -26.30
N GLY A 71 5.12 30.11 -27.20
CA GLY A 71 5.24 31.56 -27.36
C GLY A 71 6.14 32.24 -26.34
N VAL A 72 7.03 31.50 -25.67
CA VAL A 72 8.07 32.06 -24.81
C VAL A 72 9.30 32.33 -25.66
N ALA A 73 9.68 33.60 -25.79
CA ALA A 73 10.86 34.01 -26.54
C ALA A 73 12.09 34.07 -25.64
N CYS A 74 13.18 33.44 -26.08
CA CYS A 74 14.47 33.53 -25.42
C CYS A 74 15.34 34.59 -26.13
N TYR A 75 16.04 35.42 -25.35
CA TYR A 75 16.67 36.65 -25.87
C TYR A 75 18.22 36.59 -25.87
N ASP A 76 18.81 35.66 -25.13
CA ASP A 76 20.25 35.40 -25.05
C ASP A 76 20.55 33.98 -24.52
N GLU A 77 21.79 33.49 -24.73
CA GLU A 77 22.21 32.10 -24.41
C GLU A 77 22.06 31.74 -22.92
N GLU A 78 22.24 32.68 -21.99
CA GLU A 78 22.10 32.43 -20.56
C GLU A 78 20.62 32.30 -20.16
N SER A 79 19.76 33.11 -20.76
CA SER A 79 18.30 33.02 -20.59
C SER A 79 17.74 31.75 -21.22
N ASP A 80 18.28 31.29 -22.35
CA ASP A 80 17.89 30.02 -22.98
C ASP A 80 18.08 28.85 -22.02
N ASP A 81 19.24 28.76 -21.36
CA ASP A 81 19.59 27.64 -20.50
C ASP A 81 18.68 27.59 -19.27
N LEU A 82 18.49 28.75 -18.60
CA LEU A 82 17.63 28.86 -17.44
C LEU A 82 16.16 28.58 -17.78
N LEU A 83 15.68 29.07 -18.93
CA LEU A 83 14.30 28.83 -19.35
C LEU A 83 14.08 27.38 -19.78
N ALA A 84 15.05 26.75 -20.45
CA ALA A 84 14.97 25.33 -20.81
C ALA A 84 14.93 24.41 -19.58
N GLU A 85 15.75 24.68 -18.57
CA GLU A 85 15.70 23.97 -17.28
C GLU A 85 14.34 24.16 -16.59
N ALA A 86 13.88 25.41 -16.47
CA ALA A 86 12.58 25.71 -15.86
C ALA A 86 11.41 25.09 -16.64
N TYR A 87 11.53 24.98 -17.96
CA TYR A 87 10.55 24.31 -18.80
C TYR A 87 10.47 22.83 -18.48
N GLY A 88 11.62 22.13 -18.47
CA GLY A 88 11.69 20.71 -18.10
C GLY A 88 11.14 20.42 -16.70
N ASP A 89 11.48 21.27 -15.72
CA ASP A 89 10.93 21.18 -14.36
C ASP A 89 9.40 21.36 -14.34
N SER A 90 8.88 22.27 -15.15
CA SER A 90 7.43 22.51 -15.29
C SER A 90 6.72 21.34 -15.98
N MET A 91 7.37 20.65 -16.93
CA MET A 91 6.86 19.40 -17.51
C MET A 91 6.78 18.30 -16.44
N LEU A 92 7.83 18.12 -15.63
CA LEU A 92 7.86 17.15 -14.53
C LEU A 92 6.84 17.46 -13.43
N ALA A 93 6.59 18.74 -13.17
CA ALA A 93 5.56 19.18 -12.24
C ALA A 93 4.14 18.96 -12.79
N GLY A 94 3.97 18.66 -14.08
CA GLY A 94 2.66 18.49 -14.71
C GLY A 94 1.93 19.81 -15.01
N ASP A 95 2.60 20.95 -14.89
CA ASP A 95 2.01 22.27 -15.11
C ASP A 95 1.67 22.52 -16.59
N LEU A 96 2.36 21.80 -17.47
CA LEU A 96 2.25 21.93 -18.91
C LEU A 96 1.50 20.69 -19.43
N GLY A 97 0.24 20.85 -19.81
CA GLY A 97 -0.56 19.78 -20.39
C GLY A 97 -0.08 19.42 -21.80
N PHE A 98 0.70 18.35 -21.92
CA PHE A 98 1.12 17.76 -23.19
C PHE A 98 0.17 16.64 -23.61
N ASN A 99 0.13 16.35 -24.92
CA ASN A 99 -0.73 15.29 -25.45
C ASN A 99 -0.32 13.90 -24.95
N GLU A 100 0.96 13.72 -24.61
CA GLU A 100 1.54 12.47 -24.14
C GLU A 100 1.35 12.26 -22.63
N ALA A 101 1.19 13.35 -21.86
CA ALA A 101 1.01 13.29 -20.41
C ALA A 101 -0.27 12.55 -20.01
N ASP A 102 -1.33 12.68 -20.81
CA ASP A 102 -2.58 11.95 -20.64
C ASP A 102 -2.40 10.43 -20.77
N ASN A 103 -1.31 9.93 -21.38
CA ASN A 103 -1.06 8.49 -21.54
C ASN A 103 -0.15 7.89 -20.45
N TRP A 104 0.54 8.71 -19.65
CA TRP A 104 1.46 8.20 -18.62
C TRP A 104 0.79 7.32 -17.57
N PRO A 105 -0.43 7.63 -17.05
CA PRO A 105 -1.14 6.74 -16.14
C PRO A 105 -1.40 5.35 -16.73
N ASP A 106 -1.79 5.28 -18.00
CA ASP A 106 -2.06 4.02 -18.69
C ASP A 106 -0.77 3.20 -18.89
N LEU A 107 0.33 3.86 -19.29
CA LEU A 107 1.63 3.20 -19.47
C LEU A 107 2.15 2.57 -18.16
N ILE A 108 1.97 3.26 -17.03
CA ILE A 108 2.33 2.72 -15.71
C ILE A 108 1.41 1.57 -15.33
N SER A 109 0.09 1.74 -15.50
CA SER A 109 -0.91 0.72 -15.19
C SER A 109 -0.63 -0.58 -15.94
N GLU A 110 -0.42 -0.52 -17.27
CA GLU A 110 -0.13 -1.70 -18.09
C GLU A 110 1.12 -2.46 -17.64
N ARG A 111 2.14 -1.76 -17.12
CA ARG A 111 3.34 -2.42 -16.59
C ARG A 111 3.18 -2.98 -15.19
N PHE A 112 2.29 -2.41 -14.41
CA PHE A 112 1.97 -2.87 -13.06
C PHE A 112 1.06 -4.12 -13.07
N GLU A 113 0.11 -4.22 -14.01
CA GLU A 113 -0.89 -5.31 -14.05
C GLU A 113 -0.31 -6.73 -13.96
N ASP A 114 0.92 -6.97 -14.45
CA ASP A 114 1.54 -8.28 -14.47
C ASP A 114 2.08 -8.76 -13.09
N TYR A 115 2.27 -7.87 -12.10
CA TYR A 115 3.02 -8.18 -10.87
C TYR A 115 2.19 -8.26 -9.58
N ASP A 116 0.92 -7.83 -9.61
CA ASP A 116 0.12 -7.63 -8.37
C ASP A 116 -1.03 -8.61 -8.16
N ALA A 117 -1.09 -9.67 -8.97
CA ALA A 117 -2.08 -10.72 -8.75
C ALA A 117 -1.73 -11.58 -7.52
N PRO A 118 -2.72 -11.95 -6.68
CA PRO A 118 -2.52 -12.92 -5.62
C PRO A 118 -1.97 -14.24 -6.15
N VAL A 119 -0.90 -14.76 -5.54
CA VAL A 119 -0.30 -16.05 -5.91
C VAL A 119 -0.48 -17.13 -4.85
N MET A 120 -0.83 -16.74 -3.63
CA MET A 120 -1.08 -17.66 -2.52
C MET A 120 -2.56 -17.70 -2.20
N SER A 121 -3.13 -18.89 -2.02
CA SER A 121 -4.57 -19.11 -1.71
C SER A 121 -4.98 -18.72 -0.29
N TYR A 122 -4.53 -17.56 0.18
CA TYR A 122 -4.88 -16.97 1.47
C TYR A 122 -5.29 -15.52 1.30
N ARG A 123 -6.32 -15.11 2.03
CA ARG A 123 -6.70 -13.71 2.26
C ARG A 123 -6.53 -13.35 3.74
N TYR A 124 -6.12 -12.11 4.02
CA TYR A 124 -5.92 -11.61 5.38
C TYR A 124 -6.90 -10.47 5.65
N PRO A 125 -7.80 -10.59 6.64
CA PRO A 125 -8.82 -9.57 6.91
C PRO A 125 -8.22 -8.21 7.24
N ILE A 126 -8.80 -7.13 6.70
CA ILE A 126 -8.46 -5.76 7.08
C ILE A 126 -9.73 -4.93 7.27
N HIS A 127 -9.65 -3.89 8.10
CA HIS A 127 -10.77 -2.96 8.30
C HIS A 127 -10.42 -1.57 7.75
N LEU A 128 -10.82 -1.31 6.51
CA LEU A 128 -10.59 -0.01 5.85
C LEU A 128 -11.60 1.07 6.26
N GLU A 129 -12.69 0.74 6.95
CA GLU A 129 -13.68 1.75 7.41
C GLU A 129 -13.07 2.85 8.29
N ARG A 130 -11.95 2.56 8.95
CA ARG A 130 -11.22 3.51 9.81
C ARG A 130 -10.02 4.14 9.12
N PHE A 131 -9.70 3.72 7.90
CA PHE A 131 -8.62 4.32 7.13
C PHE A 131 -9.07 5.71 6.64
N ASP A 132 -8.26 6.72 6.91
CA ASP A 132 -8.52 8.10 6.48
C ASP A 132 -8.05 8.26 5.02
N GLY A 133 -8.81 7.66 4.10
CA GLY A 133 -8.53 7.66 2.68
C GLY A 133 -9.39 6.67 1.89
N SER A 134 -9.22 6.68 0.57
CA SER A 134 -9.84 5.75 -0.37
C SER A 134 -9.12 4.40 -0.42
N ALA A 135 -9.77 3.38 -1.01
CA ALA A 135 -9.14 2.08 -1.26
C ALA A 135 -7.91 2.19 -2.18
N SER A 136 -7.91 3.15 -3.10
CA SER A 136 -6.76 3.47 -3.96
C SER A 136 -5.58 4.01 -3.13
N GLU A 137 -5.84 4.97 -2.23
CA GLU A 137 -4.80 5.49 -1.33
C GLU A 137 -4.29 4.41 -0.37
N ALA A 138 -5.16 3.49 0.08
CA ALA A 138 -4.76 2.33 0.87
C ALA A 138 -3.87 1.37 0.07
N ALA A 139 -4.21 1.07 -1.19
CA ALA A 139 -3.38 0.25 -2.07
C ALA A 139 -1.99 0.87 -2.29
N ALA A 140 -1.91 2.19 -2.48
CA ALA A 140 -0.64 2.89 -2.63
C ALA A 140 0.28 2.79 -1.40
N LYS A 141 -0.27 2.60 -0.18
CA LYS A 141 0.54 2.37 1.04
C LYS A 141 1.20 0.99 1.09
N LEU A 142 0.79 0.06 0.23
CA LEU A 142 1.35 -1.29 0.14
C LEU A 142 2.52 -1.38 -0.84
N ASP A 143 2.82 -0.30 -1.55
CA ASP A 143 3.90 -0.27 -2.53
C ASP A 143 5.24 -0.74 -1.94
N GLY A 144 5.95 -1.57 -2.70
CA GLY A 144 7.19 -2.23 -2.27
C GLY A 144 7.01 -3.39 -1.27
N LEU A 145 5.78 -3.75 -0.89
CA LEU A 145 5.47 -4.97 -0.13
C LEU A 145 4.93 -6.06 -1.07
N PRO A 146 5.17 -7.36 -0.80
CA PRO A 146 4.63 -8.46 -1.60
C PRO A 146 3.15 -8.74 -1.26
N LEU A 147 2.34 -7.69 -1.16
CA LEU A 147 0.92 -7.76 -0.82
C LEU A 147 0.11 -6.81 -1.71
N CYS A 148 -1.04 -7.28 -2.19
CA CYS A 148 -2.04 -6.45 -2.84
C CYS A 148 -3.28 -6.29 -1.94
N LEU A 149 -4.00 -5.20 -2.15
CA LEU A 149 -5.30 -4.97 -1.56
C LEU A 149 -6.39 -5.56 -2.47
N ILE A 150 -7.31 -6.32 -1.89
CA ILE A 150 -8.43 -6.95 -2.57
C ILE A 150 -9.73 -6.42 -1.99
N GLU A 151 -10.69 -6.16 -2.87
CA GLU A 151 -12.10 -5.98 -2.53
C GLU A 151 -12.87 -7.25 -2.87
N ASP A 152 -13.58 -7.80 -1.88
CA ASP A 152 -14.61 -8.83 -2.09
C ASP A 152 -15.90 -8.10 -2.47
N ILE A 153 -16.32 -8.25 -3.72
CA ILE A 153 -17.45 -7.52 -4.31
C ILE A 153 -18.79 -8.00 -3.72
N GLU A 154 -18.85 -9.28 -3.30
CA GLU A 154 -20.07 -9.85 -2.72
C GLU A 154 -20.26 -9.42 -1.26
N GLU A 155 -19.18 -9.45 -0.48
CA GLU A 155 -19.19 -9.09 0.94
C GLU A 155 -19.10 -7.56 1.15
N GLY A 156 -18.53 -6.82 0.20
CA GLY A 156 -18.18 -5.41 0.36
C GLY A 156 -17.02 -5.19 1.35
N GLU A 157 -16.22 -6.23 1.58
CA GLU A 157 -15.14 -6.27 2.56
C GLU A 157 -13.77 -6.26 1.87
N PHE A 158 -12.76 -5.81 2.61
CA PHE A 158 -11.40 -5.70 2.10
C PHE A 158 -10.45 -6.70 2.74
N TYR A 159 -9.52 -7.19 1.93
CA TYR A 159 -8.54 -8.18 2.34
C TYR A 159 -7.16 -7.84 1.78
N LEU A 160 -6.10 -8.23 2.49
CA LEU A 160 -4.77 -8.34 1.89
C LEU A 160 -4.62 -9.72 1.26
N ALA A 161 -3.82 -9.82 0.21
CA ALA A 161 -3.40 -11.08 -0.38
C ALA A 161 -1.92 -11.02 -0.76
N LEU A 162 -1.23 -12.18 -0.73
CA LEU A 162 0.20 -12.25 -1.06
C LEU A 162 0.39 -12.34 -2.58
N THR A 163 1.23 -11.47 -3.12
CA THR A 163 1.68 -11.48 -4.53
C THR A 163 3.00 -12.26 -4.72
N GLY A 164 3.64 -12.65 -3.61
CA GLY A 164 4.87 -13.45 -3.60
C GLY A 164 4.83 -14.61 -2.62
N GLY A 165 5.77 -15.54 -2.76
CA GLY A 165 5.89 -16.73 -1.89
C GLY A 165 7.32 -17.25 -1.78
N GLY A 166 7.49 -18.40 -1.10
CA GLY A 166 8.78 -19.10 -1.01
C GLY A 166 9.63 -18.79 0.23
N MET A 167 9.15 -17.95 1.15
CA MET A 167 9.78 -17.68 2.45
C MET A 167 8.74 -17.29 3.50
N ASP A 168 9.17 -17.13 4.76
CA ASP A 168 8.33 -16.55 5.81
C ASP A 168 8.18 -15.04 5.61
N LEU A 169 6.98 -14.62 5.18
CA LEU A 169 6.59 -13.24 4.89
C LEU A 169 5.84 -12.57 6.05
N SER A 170 5.89 -13.14 7.26
CA SER A 170 5.18 -12.59 8.43
C SER A 170 5.52 -11.12 8.70
N ALA A 171 6.78 -10.72 8.45
CA ALA A 171 7.21 -9.34 8.65
C ALA A 171 6.59 -8.37 7.65
N GLU A 172 6.47 -8.77 6.39
CA GLU A 172 5.83 -8.04 5.30
C GLU A 172 4.33 -7.88 5.57
N ILE A 173 3.66 -8.96 5.96
CA ILE A 173 2.26 -8.92 6.39
C ILE A 173 2.10 -7.90 7.52
N CYS A 174 2.94 -7.97 8.57
CA CYS A 174 2.87 -6.99 9.64
C CYS A 174 3.08 -5.54 9.18
N ARG A 175 3.99 -5.31 8.23
CA ARG A 175 4.23 -3.96 7.67
C ARG A 175 3.02 -3.44 6.91
N ALA A 176 2.33 -4.29 6.15
CA ALA A 176 1.11 -3.91 5.44
C ALA A 176 0.01 -3.44 6.41
N TYR A 177 -0.26 -4.19 7.50
CA TYR A 177 -1.21 -3.73 8.52
C TYR A 177 -0.81 -2.37 9.11
N ILE A 178 0.46 -2.17 9.44
CA ILE A 178 0.95 -0.90 10.01
C ILE A 178 0.82 0.25 9.01
N ALA A 179 1.14 0.01 7.73
CA ALA A 179 1.00 1.00 6.67
C ALA A 179 -0.46 1.45 6.48
N LEU A 180 -1.41 0.53 6.71
CA LEU A 180 -2.85 0.78 6.71
C LEU A 180 -3.40 1.29 8.07
N GLY A 181 -2.53 1.69 9.00
CA GLY A 181 -2.94 2.24 10.30
C GLY A 181 -3.46 1.22 11.31
N GLN A 182 -3.25 -0.07 11.07
CA GLN A 182 -3.76 -1.16 11.90
C GLN A 182 -2.64 -1.87 12.64
N ARG A 183 -2.95 -2.39 13.82
CA ARG A 183 -2.07 -3.30 14.55
C ARG A 183 -2.06 -4.64 13.85
N PRO A 184 -0.86 -5.23 13.63
CA PRO A 184 -0.76 -6.51 12.97
C PRO A 184 -1.37 -7.63 13.84
N PRO A 185 -1.93 -8.68 13.21
CA PRO A 185 -2.39 -9.86 13.92
C PRO A 185 -1.25 -10.55 14.67
N VAL A 186 -1.52 -11.00 15.90
CA VAL A 186 -0.51 -11.66 16.75
C VAL A 186 0.02 -12.94 16.11
N HIS A 187 -0.79 -13.59 15.28
CA HIS A 187 -0.40 -14.75 14.48
C HIS A 187 0.91 -14.52 13.70
N PHE A 188 1.11 -13.30 13.16
CA PHE A 188 2.30 -12.95 12.36
C PHE A 188 3.38 -12.20 13.15
N CYS A 189 3.12 -11.81 14.40
CA CYS A 189 4.07 -11.03 15.20
C CYS A 189 5.36 -11.80 15.56
N ARG A 190 5.39 -13.13 15.33
CA ARG A 190 6.60 -13.93 15.40
C ARG A 190 7.41 -13.82 14.10
N VAL A 191 8.04 -12.68 13.89
CA VAL A 191 8.83 -12.41 12.68
C VAL A 191 10.11 -13.26 12.60
N PRO A 192 10.53 -13.68 11.39
CA PRO A 192 11.69 -14.56 11.20
C PRO A 192 13.02 -13.89 11.52
N ARG A 193 13.97 -14.66 12.06
CA ARG A 193 15.36 -14.23 12.25
C ARG A 193 16.20 -14.65 11.04
N MET A 194 16.30 -13.79 10.03
CA MET A 194 17.08 -14.04 8.82
C MET A 194 18.45 -13.35 8.85
N ALA A 195 19.45 -13.95 8.20
CA ALA A 195 20.78 -13.37 8.12
C ALA A 195 20.74 -12.00 7.42
N GLY A 196 21.37 -10.99 8.02
CA GLY A 196 21.42 -9.62 7.48
C GLY A 196 20.15 -8.79 7.68
N ARG A 197 19.01 -9.40 8.00
CA ARG A 197 17.75 -8.67 8.22
C ARG A 197 17.71 -8.05 9.61
N LYS A 198 17.45 -6.74 9.66
CA LYS A 198 17.27 -5.98 10.91
C LYS A 198 15.89 -5.35 10.94
N TYR A 199 15.28 -5.33 12.12
CA TYR A 199 14.01 -4.66 12.37
C TYR A 199 14.25 -3.38 13.17
N SER A 200 13.52 -2.31 12.85
CA SER A 200 13.57 -1.08 13.63
C SER A 200 12.95 -1.32 15.02
N GLN A 201 13.39 -0.53 16.00
CA GLN A 201 12.81 -0.60 17.35
C GLN A 201 11.33 -0.21 17.34
N ASP A 202 10.93 0.75 16.51
CA ASP A 202 9.53 1.16 16.37
C ASP A 202 8.65 0.03 15.82
N PHE A 203 9.13 -0.69 14.80
CA PHE A 203 8.41 -1.86 14.27
C PHE A 203 8.25 -2.94 15.36
N LEU A 204 9.33 -3.29 16.06
CA LEU A 204 9.26 -4.29 17.13
C LEU A 204 8.35 -3.85 18.28
N ARG A 205 8.33 -2.55 18.62
CA ARG A 205 7.43 -2.00 19.63
C ARG A 205 5.97 -2.21 19.23
N VAL A 206 5.59 -1.92 17.99
CA VAL A 206 4.22 -2.14 17.51
C VAL A 206 3.80 -3.61 17.62
N LEU A 207 4.70 -4.54 17.27
CA LEU A 207 4.43 -5.98 17.39
C LEU A 207 4.28 -6.42 18.85
N ILE A 208 5.11 -5.91 19.76
CA ILE A 208 4.97 -6.16 21.20
C ILE A 208 3.62 -5.65 21.70
N GLU A 209 3.24 -4.43 21.33
CA GLU A 209 1.95 -3.84 21.71
C GLU A 209 0.77 -4.67 21.18
N SER A 210 0.83 -5.23 19.96
CA SER A 210 -0.19 -6.18 19.48
C SER A 210 -0.33 -7.40 20.38
N CYS A 211 0.80 -8.00 20.79
CA CYS A 211 0.81 -9.14 21.72
C CYS A 211 0.24 -8.75 23.10
N GLU A 212 0.57 -7.57 23.61
CA GLU A 212 0.06 -7.06 24.88
C GLU A 212 -1.46 -6.82 24.83
N VAL A 213 -1.97 -6.26 23.72
CA VAL A 213 -3.43 -6.10 23.51
C VAL A 213 -4.13 -7.46 23.56
N SER A 214 -3.61 -8.46 22.84
CA SER A 214 -4.16 -9.82 22.86
C SER A 214 -4.11 -10.45 24.26
N GLN A 215 -3.00 -10.28 24.98
CA GLN A 215 -2.86 -10.75 26.35
C GLN A 215 -3.88 -10.08 27.30
N ASN A 216 -4.07 -8.77 27.17
CA ASN A 216 -5.01 -8.02 27.99
C ASN A 216 -6.46 -8.46 27.74
N TRP A 217 -6.83 -8.72 26.49
CA TRP A 217 -8.15 -9.27 26.14
C TRP A 217 -8.37 -10.64 26.79
N ALA A 218 -7.40 -11.54 26.65
CA ALA A 218 -7.48 -12.87 27.28
C ALA A 218 -7.58 -12.78 28.81
N GLN A 219 -6.80 -11.89 29.43
CA GLN A 219 -6.85 -11.68 30.88
C GLN A 219 -8.19 -11.08 31.33
N GLY A 220 -8.77 -10.16 30.55
CA GLY A 220 -10.11 -9.62 30.78
C GLY A 220 -11.16 -10.73 30.81
N THR A 221 -11.18 -11.59 29.79
CA THR A 221 -12.08 -12.75 29.74
C THR A 221 -11.90 -13.68 30.95
N ILE A 222 -10.66 -13.95 31.38
CA ILE A 222 -10.39 -14.76 32.57
C ILE A 222 -10.98 -14.09 33.82
N ASN A 223 -10.79 -12.79 33.99
CA ASN A 223 -11.30 -12.05 35.15
C ASN A 223 -12.84 -12.08 35.19
N ASP A 224 -13.49 -11.92 34.03
CA ASP A 224 -14.95 -11.98 33.92
C ASP A 224 -15.47 -13.37 34.29
N LEU A 225 -14.85 -14.43 33.79
CA LEU A 225 -15.21 -15.81 34.14
C LEU A 225 -14.99 -16.11 35.63
N GLN A 226 -13.93 -15.57 36.24
CA GLN A 226 -13.70 -15.68 37.68
C GLN A 226 -14.76 -14.93 38.49
N ALA A 227 -15.19 -13.76 38.03
CA ALA A 227 -16.29 -13.01 38.66
C ALA A 227 -17.61 -13.79 38.58
N MET A 228 -17.93 -14.36 37.41
CA MET A 228 -19.11 -15.22 37.23
C MET A 228 -19.05 -16.46 38.12
N ALA A 229 -17.89 -17.10 38.26
CA ALA A 229 -17.72 -18.27 39.11
C ALA A 229 -17.85 -17.96 40.62
N ALA A 230 -17.61 -16.71 41.02
CA ALA A 230 -17.77 -16.25 42.40
C ALA A 230 -19.19 -15.70 42.68
N ASP A 231 -19.98 -15.44 41.64
CA ASP A 231 -21.35 -14.95 41.74
C ASP A 231 -22.31 -16.12 42.08
N PRO A 232 -23.00 -16.10 43.23
CA PRO A 232 -23.94 -17.14 43.63
C PRO A 232 -25.10 -17.35 42.66
N ASP A 233 -25.47 -16.34 41.86
CA ASP A 233 -26.56 -16.42 40.90
C ASP A 233 -26.14 -17.18 39.62
N TYR A 234 -24.83 -17.31 39.36
CA TYR A 234 -24.27 -17.95 38.17
C TYR A 234 -23.43 -19.20 38.46
N ALA A 235 -22.95 -19.38 39.69
CA ALA A 235 -22.19 -20.55 40.11
C ALA A 235 -23.13 -21.74 40.41
N GLU A 236 -22.88 -22.90 39.80
CA GLU A 236 -23.57 -24.13 40.18
C GLU A 236 -23.34 -24.43 41.67
N ALA A 237 -24.43 -24.71 42.39
CA ALA A 237 -24.36 -25.14 43.77
C ALA A 237 -23.57 -26.47 43.84
N GLN A 238 -22.41 -26.44 44.48
CA GLN A 238 -21.59 -27.64 44.72
C GLN A 238 -22.45 -28.67 45.50
N GLN A 239 -22.85 -29.76 44.83
CA GLN A 239 -23.50 -30.92 45.46
C GLN A 239 -22.48 -31.81 46.17
#